data_AF-A0A359EGW4-F1
#
_entry.id   AF-A0A359EGW4-F1
#
_cell.length_a   1.000
_cell.length_b   1.000
_cell.length_c   1.000
_cell.angle_alpha   90.00
_cell.angle_beta   90.00
_cell.angle_gamma   90.00
#
_symmetry.space_group_name_H-M   'P 1'
#
loop_
_entity.id
_entity.type
_entity.pdbx_description
1 polymer ?
#
loop_
_entity_poly.entity_id
_entity_poly.type
_entity_poly.pdbx_seq_one_letter_code
_entity_poly.pdbx_strand_id
1 'polypeptide(L)'
;MSDGLFDPKASARTASMAYGLWLFTAILSVLTFMAGREIFIRTYARFFPWDAWQVTLGQGGLSLVNILISLPMAILAIVIIIGGFEYQHRNIGKPQGWLMLARTLAVESGFLLLALYI
;
A
#
# COMPACT_ATOMS: atom_id res chain seq x y z
N MET A 1 -24.96 23.36 -25.97
CA MET A 1 -26.11 22.74 -25.28
C MET A 1 -25.61 22.26 -23.93
N SER A 2 -26.03 22.95 -22.87
CA SER A 2 -25.76 22.76 -21.42
C SER A 2 -24.32 22.41 -21.05
N ASP A 3 -23.46 23.32 -20.59
CA ASP A 3 -23.64 24.19 -19.40
C ASP A 3 -24.53 23.56 -18.32
N GLY A 4 -24.36 22.26 -18.12
CA GLY A 4 -24.85 21.54 -16.96
C GLY A 4 -23.93 21.84 -15.79
N LEU A 5 -24.34 22.85 -15.02
CA LEU A 5 -24.09 23.00 -13.59
C LEU A 5 -22.81 22.34 -13.07
N PHE A 6 -21.77 23.14 -12.84
CA PHE A 6 -20.93 22.93 -11.67
C PHE A 6 -21.84 23.04 -10.43
N ASP A 7 -22.52 21.95 -10.08
CA ASP A 7 -23.21 21.85 -8.80
C ASP A 7 -22.10 21.71 -7.74
N PRO A 8 -21.84 22.75 -6.92
CA PRO A 8 -20.78 22.71 -5.93
C PRO A 8 -20.98 21.55 -4.95
N LYS A 9 -22.22 21.07 -4.78
CA LYS A 9 -22.53 19.90 -3.96
C LYS A 9 -22.07 18.59 -4.61
N ALA A 10 -22.19 18.46 -5.93
CA ALA A 10 -21.68 17.29 -6.66
C ALA A 10 -20.14 17.25 -6.62
N SER A 11 -19.48 18.41 -6.79
CA SER A 11 -18.02 18.54 -6.62
C SER A 11 -17.57 18.19 -5.20
N ALA A 12 -18.26 18.70 -4.18
CA ALA A 12 -17.95 18.42 -2.77
C ALA A 12 -18.14 16.94 -2.41
N ARG A 13 -19.20 16.29 -2.89
CA ARG A 13 -19.44 14.85 -2.70
C ARG A 13 -18.37 14.01 -3.39
N THR A 14 -17.94 14.42 -4.58
CA THR A 14 -16.91 13.69 -5.34
C THR A 14 -15.54 13.82 -4.66
N ALA A 15 -15.23 15.01 -4.14
CA ALA A 15 -14.02 15.25 -3.37
C ALA A 15 -14.02 14.46 -2.05
N SER A 16 -15.12 14.48 -1.28
CA SER A 16 -15.20 13.73 -0.02
C SER A 16 -15.08 12.22 -0.24
N MET A 17 -15.68 11.70 -1.31
CA MET A 17 -15.55 10.29 -1.68
C MET A 17 -14.11 9.94 -2.11
N ALA A 18 -13.44 10.80 -2.87
CA ALA A 18 -12.04 10.61 -3.26
C ALA A 18 -11.09 10.60 -2.05
N TYR A 19 -11.27 11.53 -1.09
CA TYR A 19 -10.49 11.54 0.14
C TYR A 19 -10.80 10.34 1.03
N GLY A 20 -12.06 9.89 1.10
CA GLY A 20 -12.43 8.68 1.85
C GLY A 20 -11.78 7.42 1.26
N LEU A 21 -11.79 7.29 -0.07
CA LEU A 21 -11.10 6.21 -0.77
C LEU A 21 -9.59 6.29 -0.60
N TRP A 22 -9.01 7.48 -0.64
CA TRP A 22 -7.59 7.66 -0.36
C TRP A 22 -7.23 7.22 1.07
N LEU A 23 -8.02 7.61 2.07
CA LEU A 23 -7.80 7.18 3.45
C LEU A 23 -7.89 5.66 3.58
N PHE A 24 -8.83 5.05 2.87
CA PHE A 24 -8.95 3.60 2.80
C PHE A 24 -7.72 2.94 2.16
N THR A 25 -7.19 3.49 1.06
CA THR A 25 -5.90 3.02 0.49
C THR A 25 -4.73 3.24 1.44
N ALA A 26 -4.72 4.33 2.21
CA ALA A 26 -3.66 4.56 3.20
C ALA A 26 -3.67 3.49 4.30
N ILE A 27 -4.85 3.09 4.78
CA ILE A 27 -5.00 2.00 5.75
C ILE A 27 -4.58 0.65 5.12
N LEU A 28 -5.05 0.37 3.91
CA LEU A 28 -4.69 -0.84 3.16
C LEU A 28 -3.19 -0.94 2.93
N SER A 29 -2.51 0.16 2.61
CA SER A 29 -1.07 0.23 2.44
C SER A 29 -0.31 -0.20 3.69
N VAL A 30 -0.76 0.23 4.87
CA VAL A 30 -0.19 -0.20 6.16
C VAL A 30 -0.43 -1.70 6.40
N LEU A 31 -1.63 -2.20 6.10
CA LEU A 31 -1.91 -3.63 6.21
C LEU A 31 -1.07 -4.46 5.23
N THR A 32 -0.91 -3.98 4.00
CA THR A 32 -0.08 -4.56 2.95
C THR A 32 1.38 -4.63 3.37
N PHE A 33 1.88 -3.58 4.05
CA PHE A 33 3.20 -3.57 4.67
C PHE A 33 3.37 -4.68 5.71
N MET A 34 2.44 -4.80 6.66
CA MET A 34 2.52 -5.84 7.69
C MET A 34 2.42 -7.24 7.11
N ALA A 35 1.48 -7.44 6.18
CA ALA A 35 1.27 -8.69 5.46
C ALA A 35 2.51 -9.09 4.63
N GLY A 36 3.08 -8.16 3.87
CA GLY A 36 4.26 -8.43 3.05
C GLY A 36 5.47 -8.80 3.88
N ARG A 37 5.68 -8.10 5.01
CA ARG A 37 6.75 -8.44 5.95
C ARG A 37 6.62 -9.90 6.43
N GLU A 38 5.42 -10.32 6.81
CA GLU A 38 5.15 -11.69 7.26
C GLU A 38 5.41 -12.72 6.14
N ILE A 39 4.91 -12.47 4.92
CA ILE A 39 5.13 -13.35 3.75
C ILE A 39 6.64 -13.53 3.49
N PHE A 40 7.39 -12.43 3.48
CA PHE A 40 8.82 -12.48 3.21
C PHE A 40 9.56 -13.26 4.29
N ILE A 41 9.26 -13.03 5.57
CA ILE A 41 9.87 -13.76 6.68
C ILE A 41 9.55 -15.25 6.57
N ARG A 42 8.29 -15.62 6.33
CA ARG A 42 7.87 -17.04 6.19
C ARG A 42 8.50 -17.72 4.99
N THR A 43 8.53 -17.03 3.85
CA THR A 43 9.12 -17.55 2.62
C THR A 43 10.61 -17.79 2.82
N TYR A 44 11.32 -16.82 3.40
CA TYR A 44 12.75 -16.94 3.64
C TYR A 44 13.05 -18.06 4.68
N ALA A 45 12.25 -18.18 5.74
CA ALA A 45 12.36 -19.25 6.73
C ALA A 45 12.14 -20.66 6.16
N ARG A 46 11.37 -20.80 5.06
CA ARG A 46 11.24 -22.09 4.35
C ARG A 46 12.51 -22.50 3.61
N PHE A 47 13.26 -21.55 3.06
CA PHE A 47 14.48 -21.83 2.30
C PHE A 47 15.72 -21.93 3.19
N PHE A 48 15.71 -21.23 4.32
CA PHE A 48 16.78 -21.25 5.31
C PHE A 48 16.16 -21.61 6.66
N PRO A 49 16.13 -22.90 7.05
CA PRO A 49 15.57 -23.32 8.33
C PRO A 49 16.29 -22.60 9.48
N TRP A 50 15.51 -22.18 10.47
CA TRP A 50 15.92 -21.34 11.60
C TRP A 50 17.18 -21.85 12.32
N ASP A 51 17.36 -23.17 12.31
CA ASP A 51 18.45 -23.92 12.92
C ASP A 51 19.80 -23.66 12.23
N ALA A 52 19.80 -23.50 10.90
CA ALA A 52 20.98 -23.10 10.14
C ALA A 52 21.29 -21.61 10.33
N TRP A 53 20.27 -20.79 10.60
CA TRP A 53 20.36 -19.33 10.67
C TRP A 53 21.00 -18.81 11.96
N GLN A 54 20.66 -19.42 13.11
CA GLN A 54 21.29 -19.06 14.38
C GLN A 54 22.77 -19.42 14.43
N VAL A 55 23.16 -20.51 13.77
CA VAL A 55 24.55 -21.01 13.77
C VAL A 55 25.46 -20.18 12.86
N THR A 56 24.95 -19.64 11.73
CA THR A 56 25.80 -18.95 10.73
C THR A 56 25.82 -17.42 10.85
N LEU A 57 24.76 -16.77 11.34
CA LEU A 57 24.61 -15.30 11.27
C LEU A 57 24.43 -14.59 12.63
N GLY A 58 24.18 -15.34 13.71
CA GLY A 58 23.88 -14.79 15.03
C GLY A 58 22.60 -13.92 15.06
N GLN A 59 22.24 -13.39 16.24
CA GLN A 59 21.05 -12.52 16.40
C GLN A 59 21.11 -11.24 15.55
N GLY A 60 22.32 -10.74 15.23
CA GLY A 60 22.53 -9.54 14.42
C GLY A 60 22.13 -9.69 12.95
N GLY A 61 22.36 -10.85 12.33
CA GLY A 61 21.98 -11.09 10.93
C GLY A 61 20.48 -11.13 10.69
N LEU A 62 19.71 -11.65 11.65
CA LEU A 62 18.24 -11.65 11.60
C LEU A 62 17.66 -10.24 11.64
N SER A 63 18.23 -9.37 12.49
CA SER A 63 17.86 -7.95 12.54
C SER A 63 18.13 -7.26 11.20
N LEU A 64 19.29 -7.52 10.59
CA LEU A 64 19.68 -6.97 9.29
C LEU A 64 18.72 -7.38 8.17
N VAL A 65 18.36 -8.66 8.06
CA VAL A 65 17.40 -9.14 7.04
C VAL A 65 16.03 -8.50 7.25
N ASN A 66 15.57 -8.41 8.50
CA ASN A 66 14.30 -7.77 8.82
C ASN A 66 14.31 -6.27 8.46
N ILE A 67 15.42 -5.56 8.70
CA ILE A 67 15.59 -4.16 8.28
C ILE A 67 15.60 -4.04 6.76
N LEU A 68 16.36 -4.88 6.07
CA LEU A 68 16.49 -4.85 4.60
C LEU A 68 15.16 -5.12 3.89
N ILE A 69 14.27 -5.93 4.47
CA ILE A 69 12.93 -6.20 3.92
C ILE A 69 11.94 -5.10 4.31
N SER A 70 11.98 -4.65 5.57
CA SER A 70 11.02 -3.66 6.08
C SER A 70 11.24 -2.28 5.49
N LEU A 71 12.49 -1.88 5.22
CA LEU A 71 12.80 -0.52 4.77
C LEU A 71 12.22 -0.20 3.36
N PRO A 72 12.40 -1.04 2.33
CA PRO A 72 11.75 -0.84 1.02
C PRO A 72 10.22 -0.87 1.11
N MET A 73 9.66 -1.77 1.90
CA MET A 73 8.21 -1.89 2.08
C MET A 73 7.64 -0.63 2.77
N ALA A 74 8.34 -0.09 3.76
CA ALA A 74 7.95 1.15 4.43
C ALA A 74 7.99 2.34 3.47
N ILE A 75 9.03 2.42 2.61
CA ILE A 75 9.11 3.45 1.56
C ILE A 75 7.92 3.35 0.60
N LEU A 76 7.59 2.14 0.13
CA LEU A 76 6.42 1.93 -0.73
C LEU A 76 5.13 2.40 -0.07
N ALA A 77 4.94 2.08 1.21
CA ALA A 77 3.76 2.52 1.94
C ALA A 77 3.68 4.05 2.02
N ILE A 78 4.79 4.71 2.35
CA ILE A 78 4.89 6.17 2.39
C ILE A 78 4.60 6.79 1.02
N VAL A 79 5.15 6.23 -0.06
CA VAL A 79 4.91 6.70 -1.43
C VAL A 79 3.43 6.59 -1.81
N ILE A 80 2.77 5.50 -1.45
CA ILE A 80 1.33 5.33 -1.69
C ILE A 80 0.52 6.36 -0.90
N ILE A 81 0.85 6.58 0.38
CA ILE A 81 0.13 7.52 1.24
C ILE A 81 0.36 8.96 0.77
N ILE A 82 1.60 9.44 0.77
CA ILE A 82 1.95 10.83 0.45
C ILE A 82 1.77 11.12 -1.05
N GLY A 83 2.33 10.26 -1.90
CA GLY A 83 2.23 10.43 -3.35
C GLY A 83 0.80 10.24 -3.86
N GLY A 84 0.06 9.30 -3.28
CA GLY A 84 -1.37 9.13 -3.57
C GLY A 84 -2.20 10.33 -3.14
N PHE A 85 -1.87 10.95 -1.99
CA PHE A 85 -2.55 12.16 -1.52
C PHE A 85 -2.29 13.33 -2.47
N GLU A 86 -1.03 13.59 -2.78
CA GLU A 86 -0.63 14.68 -3.66
C GLU A 86 -1.22 14.51 -5.06
N TYR A 87 -1.20 13.29 -5.60
CA TYR A 87 -1.78 13.01 -6.90
C TYR A 87 -3.31 13.18 -6.90
N GLN A 88 -4.00 12.73 -5.84
CA GLN A 88 -5.43 12.95 -5.71
C GLN A 88 -5.76 14.43 -5.62
N HIS A 89 -5.09 15.16 -4.75
CA HIS A 89 -5.31 16.58 -4.54
C HIS A 89 -5.16 17.39 -5.84
N ARG A 90 -4.16 17.06 -6.67
CA ARG A 90 -3.91 17.72 -7.96
C ARG A 90 -4.89 17.32 -9.07
N ASN A 91 -5.58 16.18 -8.94
CA ASN A 91 -6.45 15.62 -9.96
C ASN A 91 -7.91 15.43 -9.51
N ILE A 92 -8.34 16.13 -8.46
CA ILE A 92 -9.74 16.12 -7.99
C ILE A 92 -10.66 16.54 -9.13
N GLY A 93 -11.72 15.76 -9.35
CA GLY A 93 -12.69 16.00 -10.43
C GLY A 93 -12.24 15.55 -11.82
N LYS A 94 -11.02 15.00 -11.98
CA LYS A 94 -10.56 14.40 -13.24
C LYS A 94 -10.68 12.88 -13.19
N PRO A 95 -11.01 12.21 -14.31
CA PRO A 95 -11.10 10.75 -14.38
C PRO A 95 -9.77 10.03 -14.09
N GLN A 96 -8.64 10.71 -14.32
CA GLN A 96 -7.29 10.20 -14.05
C GLN A 96 -7.07 9.90 -12.56
N GLY A 97 -7.60 10.73 -11.66
CA GLY A 97 -7.54 10.49 -10.21
C GLY A 97 -8.23 9.18 -9.83
N TRP A 98 -9.43 8.96 -10.35
CA TRP A 98 -10.21 7.74 -10.10
C TRP A 98 -9.53 6.48 -10.63
N LEU A 99 -8.92 6.57 -11.81
CA LEU A 99 -8.21 5.46 -12.42
C LEU A 99 -6.98 5.04 -11.62
N MET A 100 -6.24 6.01 -11.06
CA MET A 100 -5.10 5.74 -10.18
C MET A 100 -5.55 5.09 -8.87
N LEU A 101 -6.60 5.60 -8.22
CA LEU A 101 -7.16 4.98 -7.01
C LEU A 101 -7.59 3.53 -7.25
N ALA A 102 -8.28 3.27 -8.36
CA ALA A 102 -8.70 1.91 -8.71
C ALA A 102 -7.51 0.96 -8.92
N ARG A 103 -6.44 1.44 -9.56
CA ARG A 103 -5.19 0.65 -9.74
C ARG A 103 -4.51 0.37 -8.41
N THR A 104 -4.37 1.37 -7.54
CA THR A 104 -3.79 1.19 -6.20
C THR A 104 -4.60 0.18 -5.39
N LEU A 105 -5.92 0.31 -5.38
CA LEU A 105 -6.81 -0.63 -4.69
C LEU A 105 -6.70 -2.06 -5.22
N ALA A 106 -6.63 -2.24 -6.55
CA ALA A 106 -6.49 -3.55 -7.15
C ALA A 106 -5.16 -4.22 -6.73
N VAL A 107 -4.06 -3.45 -6.69
CA VAL A 107 -2.75 -3.95 -6.26
C VAL A 107 -2.75 -4.29 -4.77
N GLU A 108 -3.23 -3.38 -3.91
CA GLU A 108 -3.29 -3.62 -2.46
C GLU A 108 -4.18 -4.81 -2.12
N SER A 109 -5.35 -4.92 -2.76
CA SER A 109 -6.27 -6.04 -2.56
C SER A 109 -5.66 -7.36 -3.05
N GLY A 110 -5.01 -7.36 -4.22
CA GLY A 110 -4.33 -8.54 -4.75
C GLY A 110 -3.19 -9.00 -3.84
N PHE A 111 -2.43 -8.07 -3.27
CA PHE A 111 -1.35 -8.38 -2.35
C PHE A 111 -1.85 -8.92 -1.00
N LEU A 112 -2.94 -8.36 -0.47
CA LEU A 112 -3.58 -8.87 0.75
C LEU A 112 -4.21 -10.25 0.53
N LEU A 113 -4.80 -10.51 -0.63
CA LEU A 113 -5.30 -11.84 -0.99
C LEU A 113 -4.17 -12.86 -1.07
N LEU A 114 -3.03 -12.47 -1.66
CA LEU A 114 -1.83 -13.31 -1.67
C LEU A 114 -1.34 -13.61 -0.25
N ALA A 115 -1.37 -12.62 0.63
CA ALA A 115 -0.99 -12.77 2.03
C ALA A 115 -1.87 -13.77 2.80
N LEU A 116 -3.15 -13.84 2.47
CA LEU A 116 -4.07 -14.79 3.10
C LEU A 116 -3.81 -16.24 2.68
N TYR A 117 -3.14 -16.46 1.55
CA TYR A 117 -2.93 -17.80 0.99
C TYR A 117 -1.57 -18.42 1.37
N ILE A 118 -0.61 -17.63 1.85
CA ILE A 118 0.78 -18.05 2.15
C ILE A 118 1.00 -18.30 3.65
#